data_AF-A0A1L9WGX2-F1
#
_entry.id   AF-A0A1L9WGX2-F1
#
_cell.length_a   1.000
_cell.length_b   1.000
_cell.length_c   1.000
_cell.angle_alpha   90.00
_cell.angle_beta   90.00
_cell.angle_gamma   90.00
#
_symmetry.space_group_name_H-M   'P 1'
#
loop_
_entity.id
_entity.type
_entity.pdbx_description
1 polymer ?
#
loop_
_entity_poly.entity_id
_entity_poly.type
_entity_poly.pdbx_seq_one_letter_code
_entity_poly.pdbx_strand_id
1 'polypeptide(L)'
;MASASLEEDFQIISSLRYDPALRSLSTKKAADKCFHPSSTPYYLLPYHQARLRNAAKCFGWKEALSFLQKDLTQLSEYLDTYIFDKTRPWRIRIVIDRSGACTVEVNPTASIDPLNMLIPNREHTQSNLWSIYVDTGCINPSAFTRHKTTARDFYNAARVRAGIMSPLDQAEVLLVNPEGQVMEGSITTPYFRRRRPVSKGESLESDTEPDWVTPPLSSGGNAGTTRHYALAEGFCAEQIIEVADLIDGEECWLSNGVRGFIRGRIVLNRPDDGQKVIEQNGELIIPKTLLTVLELNKQSRPQPQRHPQPNSHNSHSHISIPSISRTYHIISQIKSTHQPVRPSLPQSIRLYASAAARMKFFENVSTYDYSFPAVSLAYFLRYPNPYSRHVLTTDVIDRYVDPDTKRLHTIRLHLKKSKVPSGILKLLPKGMGGSDSSGQSYILETTIVDVNEGWMRTESRNMEWTGILSVVEKQFYQRQPLEGALDRLQGLHLDAKLSEQTTVKTTVTFHSRFGQGKLLGRRQAEAGDQVVEVEDEAPKRGFFTSLSTAGIQRTIELIGLNRTRDAILKSKQGMNVVLERLRSGGIVGVLEGMRQDREAIVGPEGPWKRVWLRGNGEDDEH
;
A
#
# COMPACT_ATOMS: atom_id res chain seq x y z
N MET A 1 -2.83 -7.20 43.46
CA MET A 1 -1.82 -7.69 42.50
C MET A 1 -2.40 -7.57 41.10
N ALA A 2 -1.61 -7.09 40.16
CA ALA A 2 -2.01 -6.37 38.96
C ALA A 2 -2.84 -7.16 37.92
N SER A 3 -3.92 -6.55 37.40
CA SER A 3 -4.25 -6.50 35.96
C SER A 3 -5.57 -5.73 35.73
N ALA A 4 -5.58 -4.43 36.01
CA ALA A 4 -6.40 -3.51 35.23
C ALA A 4 -5.56 -3.12 34.00
N SER A 5 -5.34 -4.08 33.10
CA SER A 5 -4.55 -3.88 31.89
C SER A 5 -5.36 -3.06 30.90
N LEU A 6 -4.86 -1.86 30.55
CA LEU A 6 -5.13 -1.08 29.34
C LEU A 6 -6.28 -1.63 28.48
N GLU A 7 -7.47 -1.05 28.60
CA GLU A 7 -8.59 -1.34 27.69
C GLU A 7 -8.11 -1.07 26.25
N GLU A 8 -7.85 -2.13 25.47
CA GLU A 8 -7.34 -2.00 24.11
C GLU A 8 -8.35 -1.22 23.25
N ASP A 9 -7.90 -0.13 22.64
CA ASP A 9 -8.66 0.70 21.70
C ASP A 9 -8.79 -0.03 20.35
N PHE A 10 -9.66 -1.04 20.30
CA PHE A 10 -9.99 -1.77 19.08
C PHE A 10 -11.37 -1.41 18.53
N GLN A 11 -11.60 -1.72 17.26
CA GLN A 11 -12.84 -1.46 16.55
C GLN A 11 -13.36 -2.77 15.95
N ILE A 12 -14.67 -2.94 15.88
CA ILE A 12 -15.30 -4.03 15.12
C ILE A 12 -15.38 -3.63 13.65
N ILE A 13 -15.09 -4.56 12.74
CA ILE A 13 -14.98 -4.24 11.32
C ILE A 13 -15.74 -5.23 10.44
N SER A 14 -16.18 -4.74 9.29
CA SER A 14 -16.81 -5.54 8.26
C SER A 14 -16.36 -5.07 6.89
N SER A 15 -15.72 -5.96 6.11
CA SER A 15 -15.32 -5.64 4.73
C SER A 15 -16.17 -6.41 3.73
N LEU A 16 -16.77 -5.69 2.79
CA LEU A 16 -17.65 -6.22 1.75
C LEU A 16 -17.34 -5.59 0.38
N ARG A 17 -17.86 -6.20 -0.69
CA ARG A 17 -17.84 -5.62 -2.03
C ARG A 17 -19.17 -4.95 -2.36
N TYR A 18 -19.09 -3.74 -2.89
CA TYR A 18 -20.13 -3.18 -3.73
C TYR A 18 -19.82 -3.51 -5.18
N ASP A 19 -20.79 -4.01 -5.93
CA ASP A 19 -20.67 -4.21 -7.37
C ASP A 19 -22.05 -4.14 -8.05
N PRO A 20 -22.25 -3.23 -9.04
CA PRO A 20 -23.51 -3.15 -9.77
C PRO A 20 -23.85 -4.44 -10.53
N ALA A 21 -22.85 -5.25 -10.92
CA ALA A 21 -23.06 -6.52 -11.63
C ALA A 21 -23.72 -7.61 -10.75
N LEU A 22 -23.76 -7.44 -9.42
CA LEU A 22 -24.48 -8.39 -8.55
C LEU A 22 -25.99 -8.44 -8.86
N ARG A 23 -26.57 -7.32 -9.32
CA ARG A 23 -27.98 -7.27 -9.69
C ARG A 23 -28.28 -8.09 -10.95
N SER A 24 -27.32 -8.19 -11.87
CA SER A 24 -27.45 -9.01 -13.08
C SER A 24 -27.28 -10.51 -12.83
N LEU A 25 -26.82 -10.94 -11.64
CA LEU A 25 -26.74 -12.36 -11.26
C LEU A 25 -28.09 -12.96 -10.84
N SER A 26 -29.18 -12.18 -10.89
CA SER A 26 -30.51 -12.64 -10.48
C SER A 26 -30.98 -13.80 -11.35
N THR A 27 -31.05 -15.01 -10.77
CA THR A 27 -31.72 -16.16 -11.39
C THR A 27 -33.22 -16.10 -11.07
N LYS A 28 -34.07 -16.71 -11.91
CA LYS A 28 -35.54 -16.73 -11.73
C LYS A 28 -36.01 -17.32 -10.37
N LYS A 29 -35.12 -17.96 -9.59
CA LYS A 29 -35.36 -18.49 -8.23
C LYS A 29 -34.95 -17.52 -7.10
N ALA A 30 -34.27 -16.41 -7.39
CA ALA A 30 -33.69 -15.49 -6.40
C ALA A 30 -34.67 -14.43 -5.87
N ALA A 31 -35.91 -14.40 -6.37
CA ALA A 31 -36.89 -13.35 -6.10
C ALA A 31 -37.37 -13.27 -4.64
N ASP A 32 -37.23 -14.34 -3.85
CA ASP A 32 -37.88 -14.43 -2.53
C ASP A 32 -36.93 -14.33 -1.31
N LYS A 33 -35.61 -14.12 -1.47
CA LYS A 33 -34.68 -14.12 -0.34
C LYS A 33 -33.91 -12.81 -0.18
N CYS A 34 -34.26 -12.05 0.86
CA CYS A 34 -33.53 -10.85 1.33
C CYS A 34 -32.01 -11.10 1.50
N PHE A 35 -31.63 -12.35 1.78
CA PHE A 35 -30.25 -12.77 2.04
C PHE A 35 -29.45 -13.19 0.78
N HIS A 36 -30.05 -13.19 -0.41
CA HIS A 36 -29.35 -13.61 -1.63
C HIS A 36 -28.29 -12.56 -2.07
N PRO A 37 -27.11 -12.95 -2.59
CA PRO A 37 -26.07 -12.04 -3.09
C PRO A 37 -26.51 -10.94 -4.07
N SER A 38 -27.58 -11.19 -4.82
CA SER A 38 -28.13 -10.26 -5.81
C SER A 38 -29.22 -9.32 -5.25
N SER A 39 -29.61 -9.45 -3.97
CA SER A 39 -30.68 -8.64 -3.37
C SER A 39 -30.32 -7.15 -3.30
N THR A 40 -29.03 -6.85 -3.17
CA THR A 40 -28.49 -5.48 -3.20
C THR A 40 -27.19 -5.47 -4.00
N PRO A 41 -26.70 -4.30 -4.46
CA PRO A 41 -25.36 -4.21 -5.04
C PRO A 41 -24.26 -4.38 -3.97
N TYR A 42 -24.62 -4.53 -2.69
CA TYR A 42 -23.72 -4.80 -1.58
C TYR A 42 -23.72 -6.29 -1.26
N TYR A 43 -22.61 -6.95 -1.56
CA TYR A 43 -22.49 -8.39 -1.39
C TYR A 43 -22.77 -8.82 0.06
N LEU A 44 -23.79 -9.68 0.22
CA LEU A 44 -24.19 -10.27 1.51
C LEU A 44 -24.46 -9.25 2.63
N LEU A 45 -24.92 -8.03 2.30
CA LEU A 45 -25.14 -6.94 3.28
C LEU A 45 -25.88 -7.37 4.57
N PRO A 46 -26.95 -8.19 4.52
CA PRO A 46 -27.62 -8.66 5.73
C PRO A 46 -26.71 -9.45 6.68
N TYR A 47 -25.86 -10.33 6.14
CA TYR A 47 -24.88 -11.07 6.92
C TYR A 47 -23.81 -10.15 7.51
N HIS A 48 -23.39 -9.13 6.76
CA HIS A 48 -22.44 -8.13 7.23
C HIS A 48 -22.99 -7.31 8.41
N GLN A 49 -24.26 -6.92 8.36
CA GLN A 49 -24.94 -6.25 9.47
C GLN A 49 -25.09 -7.18 10.69
N ALA A 50 -25.54 -8.42 10.48
CA ALA A 50 -25.68 -9.41 11.55
C ALA A 50 -24.33 -9.69 12.24
N ARG A 51 -23.23 -9.81 11.48
CA ARG A 51 -21.88 -9.97 12.02
C ARG A 51 -21.47 -8.82 12.95
N LEU A 52 -21.71 -7.58 12.52
CA LEU A 52 -21.41 -6.39 13.32
C LEU A 52 -22.26 -6.36 14.59
N ARG A 53 -23.56 -6.67 14.50
CA ARG A 53 -24.46 -6.75 15.67
C ARG A 53 -23.99 -7.79 16.67
N ASN A 54 -23.62 -8.98 16.20
CA ASN A 54 -23.13 -10.06 17.05
C ASN A 54 -21.82 -9.69 17.74
N ALA A 55 -20.91 -9.00 17.05
CA ALA A 55 -19.68 -8.50 17.66
C ALA A 55 -19.95 -7.43 18.72
N ALA A 56 -20.78 -6.42 18.41
CA ALA A 56 -21.16 -5.39 19.37
C ALA A 56 -21.86 -5.99 20.61
N LYS A 57 -22.72 -7.01 20.43
CA LYS A 57 -23.34 -7.75 21.53
C LYS A 57 -22.31 -8.51 22.37
N CYS A 58 -21.34 -9.18 21.73
CA CYS A 58 -20.28 -9.92 22.43
C CYS A 58 -19.42 -9.01 23.32
N PHE A 59 -19.10 -7.80 22.85
CA PHE A 59 -18.27 -6.83 23.58
C PHE A 59 -19.07 -5.87 24.46
N GLY A 60 -20.41 -5.99 24.51
CA GLY A 60 -21.27 -5.14 25.34
C GLY A 60 -21.43 -3.68 24.86
N TRP A 61 -21.19 -3.39 23.58
CA TRP A 61 -21.23 -2.03 23.01
C TRP A 61 -22.66 -1.63 22.64
N LYS A 62 -23.38 -1.04 23.60
CA LYS A 62 -24.81 -0.70 23.46
C LYS A 62 -25.07 0.37 22.41
N GLU A 63 -24.19 1.36 22.32
CA GLU A 63 -24.27 2.48 21.37
C GLU A 63 -24.06 1.98 19.94
N ALA A 64 -23.07 1.11 19.73
CA ALA A 64 -22.84 0.45 18.45
C ALA A 64 -24.04 -0.42 18.02
N LEU A 65 -24.69 -1.11 18.97
CA LEU A 65 -25.92 -1.86 18.69
C LEU A 65 -27.06 -0.94 18.24
N SER A 66 -27.24 0.22 18.87
CA SER A 66 -28.24 1.21 18.48
C SER A 66 -28.03 1.69 17.03
N PHE A 67 -26.79 2.05 16.65
CA PHE A 67 -26.47 2.40 15.27
C PHE A 67 -26.80 1.25 14.30
N LEU A 68 -26.46 0.02 14.68
CA LEU A 68 -26.64 -1.16 13.84
C LEU A 68 -28.10 -1.63 13.74
N GLN A 69 -29.02 -1.15 14.57
CA GLN A 69 -30.46 -1.50 14.53
C GLN A 69 -31.20 -0.92 13.32
N LYS A 70 -30.58 -0.02 12.54
CA LYS A 70 -31.10 0.47 11.25
C LYS A 70 -31.58 -0.67 10.37
N ASP A 71 -32.64 -0.44 9.61
CA ASP A 71 -33.05 -1.38 8.58
C ASP A 71 -31.99 -1.46 7.46
N LEU A 72 -32.09 -2.48 6.60
CA LEU A 72 -31.11 -2.71 5.54
C LEU A 72 -31.13 -1.63 4.45
N THR A 73 -32.28 -1.01 4.21
CA THR A 73 -32.45 0.07 3.23
C THR A 73 -31.71 1.31 3.71
N GLN A 74 -31.93 1.73 4.96
CA GLN A 74 -31.22 2.82 5.61
C GLN A 74 -29.72 2.59 5.66
N LEU A 75 -29.29 1.36 5.94
CA LEU A 75 -27.86 1.03 5.93
C LEU A 75 -27.27 1.14 4.50
N SER A 76 -27.99 0.66 3.49
CA SER A 76 -27.57 0.79 2.08
C SER A 76 -27.50 2.24 1.63
N GLU A 77 -28.50 3.06 1.97
CA GLU A 77 -28.53 4.50 1.69
C GLU A 77 -27.37 5.23 2.37
N TYR A 78 -27.07 4.88 3.63
CA TYR A 78 -25.93 5.41 4.35
C TYR A 78 -24.61 5.06 3.65
N LEU A 79 -24.40 3.80 3.26
CA LEU A 79 -23.19 3.38 2.54
C LEU A 79 -23.06 4.04 1.17
N ASP A 80 -24.18 4.29 0.49
CA ASP A 80 -24.24 4.94 -0.82
C ASP A 80 -23.65 6.37 -0.79
N THR A 81 -23.70 7.05 0.36
CA THR A 81 -23.12 8.40 0.51
C THR A 81 -21.59 8.42 0.37
N TYR A 82 -20.93 7.26 0.56
CA TYR A 82 -19.47 7.12 0.46
C TYR A 82 -18.99 6.63 -0.92
N ILE A 83 -19.91 6.27 -1.83
CA ILE A 83 -19.58 5.75 -3.16
C ILE A 83 -19.81 6.84 -4.21
N PHE A 84 -18.73 7.43 -4.72
CA PHE A 84 -18.83 8.50 -5.72
C PHE A 84 -19.19 8.01 -7.13
N ASP A 85 -18.86 6.76 -7.48
CA ASP A 85 -19.11 6.18 -8.81
C ASP A 85 -19.73 4.78 -8.66
N LYS A 86 -21.06 4.73 -8.68
CA LYS A 86 -21.87 3.51 -8.56
C LYS A 86 -21.79 2.58 -9.78
N THR A 87 -21.08 2.97 -10.84
CA THR A 87 -20.91 2.12 -12.04
C THR A 87 -19.76 1.12 -11.93
N ARG A 88 -19.00 1.17 -10.82
CA ARG A 88 -17.78 0.38 -10.64
C ARG A 88 -17.80 -0.43 -9.35
N PRO A 89 -17.00 -1.50 -9.26
CA PRO A 89 -16.87 -2.26 -8.03
C PRO A 89 -16.00 -1.53 -6.99
N TRP A 90 -16.42 -1.61 -5.73
CA TRP A 90 -15.74 -1.01 -4.58
C TRP A 90 -15.55 -2.02 -3.46
N ARG A 91 -14.40 -1.97 -2.78
CA ARG A 91 -14.21 -2.58 -1.47
C ARG A 91 -14.65 -1.56 -0.42
N ILE A 92 -15.60 -1.95 0.40
CA ILE A 92 -16.15 -1.15 1.48
C ILE A 92 -15.70 -1.78 2.78
N ARG A 93 -15.18 -0.97 3.71
CA ARG A 93 -14.84 -1.39 5.05
C ARG A 93 -15.57 -0.51 6.04
N ILE A 94 -16.56 -1.10 6.69
CA ILE A 94 -17.32 -0.52 7.80
C ILE A 94 -16.49 -0.75 9.07
N VAL A 95 -16.30 0.30 9.85
CA VAL A 95 -15.52 0.32 11.09
C VAL A 95 -16.36 1.00 12.16
N ILE A 96 -16.60 0.32 13.27
CA ILE A 96 -17.39 0.84 14.39
C ILE A 96 -16.56 0.74 15.65
N ASP A 97 -16.49 1.84 16.40
CA ASP A 97 -15.83 1.88 17.71
C ASP A 97 -16.82 1.60 18.86
N ARG A 98 -16.29 1.56 20.09
CA ARG A 98 -17.08 1.32 21.30
C ARG A 98 -18.17 2.36 21.55
N SER A 99 -18.00 3.59 21.08
CA SER A 99 -18.96 4.68 21.23
C SER A 99 -20.10 4.60 20.21
N GLY A 100 -20.02 3.65 19.27
CA GLY A 100 -20.97 3.50 18.18
C GLY A 100 -20.70 4.44 17.00
N ALA A 101 -19.58 5.17 16.99
CA ALA A 101 -19.22 5.98 15.83
C ALA A 101 -18.85 5.04 14.67
N CYS A 102 -19.51 5.25 13.53
CA CYS A 102 -19.32 4.46 12.33
C CYS A 102 -18.49 5.26 11.31
N THR A 103 -17.41 4.67 10.84
CA THR A 103 -16.62 5.17 9.72
C THR A 103 -16.65 4.17 8.57
N VAL A 104 -16.71 4.68 7.34
CA VAL A 104 -16.80 3.86 6.13
C VAL A 104 -15.62 4.21 5.23
N GLU A 105 -14.72 3.24 5.04
CA GLU A 105 -13.60 3.35 4.11
C GLU A 105 -13.96 2.69 2.78
N VAL A 106 -13.93 3.47 1.70
CA VAL A 106 -14.25 3.00 0.34
C VAL A 106 -13.00 3.04 -0.53
N ASN A 107 -12.63 1.89 -1.10
CA ASN A 107 -11.45 1.75 -1.94
C ASN A 107 -11.84 1.05 -3.25
N PRO A 108 -11.32 1.48 -4.42
CA PRO A 108 -11.56 0.75 -5.65
C PRO A 108 -11.07 -0.70 -5.52
N THR A 109 -11.83 -1.66 -6.07
CA THR A 109 -11.40 -3.06 -6.14
C THR A 109 -11.32 -3.52 -7.59
N ALA A 110 -10.50 -4.55 -7.86
CA ALA A 110 -10.42 -5.13 -9.18
C ALA A 110 -11.78 -5.70 -9.60
N SER A 111 -12.11 -5.59 -10.88
CA SER A 111 -13.20 -6.36 -11.46
C SER A 111 -12.82 -7.85 -11.40
N ILE A 112 -13.74 -8.67 -10.92
CA ILE A 112 -13.62 -10.13 -10.91
C ILE A 112 -14.91 -10.69 -11.50
N ASP A 113 -14.86 -11.92 -11.98
CA ASP A 113 -16.04 -12.66 -12.44
C ASP A 113 -17.15 -12.61 -11.35
N PRO A 114 -18.33 -12.01 -11.64
CA PRO A 114 -19.44 -11.96 -10.71
C PRO A 114 -19.86 -13.33 -10.18
N LEU A 115 -19.65 -14.41 -10.96
CA LEU A 115 -19.94 -15.79 -10.52
C LEU A 115 -19.15 -16.18 -9.27
N ASN A 116 -17.94 -15.64 -9.07
CA ASN A 116 -17.16 -15.86 -7.85
C ASN A 116 -17.91 -15.43 -6.58
N MET A 117 -18.92 -14.57 -6.69
CA MET A 117 -19.72 -14.12 -5.54
C MET A 117 -20.84 -15.11 -5.19
N LEU A 118 -21.08 -16.14 -6.01
CA LEU A 118 -22.08 -17.17 -5.76
C LEU A 118 -21.42 -18.45 -5.21
N ILE A 119 -22.24 -19.39 -4.74
CA ILE A 119 -21.77 -20.72 -4.35
C ILE A 119 -21.09 -21.40 -5.55
N PRO A 120 -19.88 -21.97 -5.39
CA PRO A 120 -19.22 -22.69 -6.45
C PRO A 120 -20.03 -23.89 -6.92
N ASN A 121 -20.13 -24.05 -8.23
CA ASN A 121 -20.68 -25.23 -8.90
C ASN A 121 -19.59 -25.92 -9.74
N ARG A 122 -19.88 -27.10 -10.31
CA ARG A 122 -18.91 -27.86 -11.13
C ARG A 122 -18.45 -27.12 -12.40
N GLU A 123 -19.19 -26.11 -12.83
CA GLU A 123 -18.89 -25.32 -14.04
C GLU A 123 -17.99 -24.10 -13.75
N HIS A 124 -17.74 -23.77 -12.49
CA HIS A 124 -16.86 -22.66 -12.12
C HIS A 124 -15.40 -22.94 -12.50
N THR A 125 -14.94 -22.29 -13.58
CA THR A 125 -13.57 -22.39 -14.08
C THR A 125 -12.72 -21.21 -13.61
N GLN A 126 -12.31 -21.24 -12.34
CA GLN A 126 -11.25 -20.31 -11.89
C GLN A 126 -9.88 -20.86 -12.29
N SER A 127 -9.18 -20.11 -13.15
CA SER A 127 -7.85 -20.47 -13.68
C SER A 127 -6.71 -20.19 -12.70
N ASN A 128 -6.89 -19.25 -11.77
CA ASN A 128 -5.86 -18.87 -10.80
C ASN A 128 -6.11 -19.57 -9.47
N LEU A 129 -5.20 -20.48 -9.09
CA LEU A 129 -5.21 -21.18 -7.81
C LEU A 129 -4.34 -20.44 -6.79
N TRP A 130 -4.88 -20.14 -5.63
CA TRP A 130 -4.09 -19.60 -4.52
C TRP A 130 -3.26 -20.68 -3.84
N SER A 131 -2.03 -20.36 -3.46
CA SER A 131 -1.22 -21.23 -2.61
C SER A 131 -1.66 -21.10 -1.15
N ILE A 132 -2.02 -22.21 -0.51
CA ILE A 132 -2.51 -22.22 0.86
C ILE A 132 -1.49 -22.91 1.75
N TYR A 133 -0.85 -22.14 2.62
CA TYR A 133 0.11 -22.65 3.59
C TYR A 133 -0.58 -22.91 4.92
N VAL A 134 0.06 -23.72 5.77
CA VAL A 134 -0.35 -23.89 7.17
C VAL A 134 0.56 -23.04 8.03
N ASP A 135 -0.01 -22.30 8.98
CA ASP A 135 0.76 -21.54 9.95
C ASP A 135 1.57 -22.49 10.85
N THR A 136 2.83 -22.14 11.09
CA THR A 136 3.70 -22.90 11.99
C THR A 136 3.47 -22.54 13.47
N GLY A 137 2.72 -21.47 13.74
CA GLY A 137 2.29 -21.11 15.09
C GLY A 137 0.83 -21.51 15.36
N CYS A 138 0.48 -21.58 16.65
CA CYS A 138 -0.90 -21.79 17.09
C CYS A 138 -1.52 -20.49 17.65
N ILE A 139 -2.83 -20.33 17.52
CA ILE A 139 -3.60 -19.20 18.04
C ILE A 139 -4.66 -19.72 19.01
N ASN A 140 -4.66 -19.18 20.23
CA ASN A 140 -5.71 -19.47 21.20
C ASN A 140 -7.05 -18.85 20.73
N PRO A 141 -8.12 -19.65 20.60
CA PRO A 141 -9.46 -19.12 20.31
C PRO A 141 -9.88 -18.05 21.31
N SER A 142 -10.47 -16.96 20.81
CA SER A 142 -10.96 -15.86 21.64
C SER A 142 -12.09 -15.10 20.96
N ALA A 143 -12.64 -14.09 21.64
CA ALA A 143 -13.57 -13.15 21.02
C ALA A 143 -12.96 -12.44 19.80
N PHE A 144 -11.64 -12.21 19.79
CA PHE A 144 -10.91 -11.54 18.71
C PHE A 144 -10.64 -12.43 17.49
N THR A 145 -10.72 -13.76 17.64
CA THR A 145 -10.71 -14.68 16.50
C THR A 145 -12.13 -14.84 15.95
N ARG A 146 -13.12 -15.01 16.84
CA ARG A 146 -14.53 -15.18 16.46
C ARG A 146 -15.14 -13.96 15.77
N HIS A 147 -14.82 -12.76 16.24
CA HIS A 147 -15.33 -11.50 15.70
C HIS A 147 -14.25 -10.74 14.95
N LYS A 148 -14.63 -10.15 13.81
CA LYS A 148 -13.67 -9.43 12.97
C LYS A 148 -13.42 -8.04 13.56
N THR A 149 -12.21 -7.79 14.07
CA THR A 149 -11.80 -6.53 14.70
C THR A 149 -10.56 -5.93 14.03
N THR A 150 -10.11 -4.77 14.50
CA THR A 150 -8.80 -4.18 14.17
C THR A 150 -7.63 -4.85 14.89
N ALA A 151 -7.86 -5.51 16.03
CA ALA A 151 -6.85 -6.29 16.75
C ALA A 151 -6.50 -7.54 15.94
N ARG A 152 -5.43 -7.46 15.14
CA ARG A 152 -5.09 -8.46 14.12
C ARG A 152 -3.63 -8.91 14.12
N ASP A 153 -2.88 -8.60 15.17
CA ASP A 153 -1.45 -8.83 15.21
C ASP A 153 -1.08 -10.31 15.05
N PHE A 154 -1.87 -11.20 15.66
CA PHE A 154 -1.70 -12.65 15.51
C PHE A 154 -1.99 -13.14 14.06
N TYR A 155 -3.00 -12.58 13.39
CA TYR A 155 -3.25 -12.84 11.96
C TYR A 155 -2.09 -12.33 11.08
N ASN A 156 -1.56 -11.14 11.37
CA ASN A 156 -0.47 -10.55 10.62
C ASN A 156 0.83 -11.35 10.81
N ALA A 157 1.11 -11.80 12.05
CA ALA A 157 2.25 -12.64 12.35
C ALA A 157 2.20 -13.98 11.60
N ALA A 158 1.03 -14.64 11.51
CA ALA A 158 0.83 -15.85 10.73
C ALA A 158 1.17 -15.64 9.25
N ARG A 159 0.71 -14.54 8.64
CA ARG A 159 1.04 -14.18 7.26
C ARG A 159 2.53 -13.96 7.07
N VAL A 160 3.21 -13.31 8.01
CA VAL A 160 4.66 -13.08 7.97
C VAL A 160 5.42 -14.40 8.02
N ARG A 161 5.07 -15.33 8.93
CA ARG A 161 5.66 -16.69 8.97
C ARG A 161 5.42 -17.47 7.67
N ALA A 162 4.24 -17.26 7.07
CA ALA A 162 3.89 -17.84 5.78
C ALA A 162 4.61 -17.18 4.57
N GLY A 163 5.40 -16.11 4.77
CA GLY A 163 6.05 -15.37 3.68
C GLY A 163 5.08 -14.50 2.86
N ILE A 164 3.85 -14.27 3.35
CA ILE A 164 2.82 -13.52 2.66
C ILE A 164 2.87 -12.05 3.11
N MET A 165 3.29 -11.17 2.21
CA MET A 165 3.60 -9.76 2.54
C MET A 165 2.48 -8.79 2.15
N SER A 166 1.55 -9.21 1.28
CA SER A 166 0.49 -8.36 0.74
C SER A 166 -0.87 -9.08 0.70
N PRO A 167 -2.00 -8.39 0.99
CA PRO A 167 -3.34 -8.91 0.74
C PRO A 167 -3.69 -9.15 -0.75
N LEU A 168 -2.80 -8.76 -1.66
CA LEU A 168 -2.91 -9.02 -3.09
C LEU A 168 -2.15 -10.27 -3.53
N ASP A 169 -1.28 -10.82 -2.67
CA ASP A 169 -0.60 -12.08 -2.95
C ASP A 169 -1.65 -13.16 -3.15
N GLN A 170 -1.48 -14.00 -4.17
CA GLN A 170 -2.35 -15.16 -4.43
C GLN A 170 -1.99 -16.31 -3.50
N ALA A 171 -1.93 -15.99 -2.21
CA ALA A 171 -1.55 -16.90 -1.17
C ALA A 171 -2.36 -16.61 0.10
N GLU A 172 -2.64 -17.68 0.84
CA GLU A 172 -3.29 -17.61 2.14
C GLU A 172 -2.54 -18.52 3.12
N VAL A 173 -2.70 -18.23 4.41
CA VAL A 173 -2.22 -19.07 5.50
C VAL A 173 -3.39 -19.51 6.35
N LEU A 174 -3.49 -20.82 6.59
CA LEU A 174 -4.43 -21.44 7.53
C LEU A 174 -3.91 -21.27 8.96
N LEU A 175 -4.79 -20.80 9.83
CA LEU A 175 -4.53 -20.63 11.25
C LEU A 175 -4.94 -21.89 11.99
N VAL A 176 -4.17 -22.24 13.01
CA VAL A 176 -4.31 -23.50 13.74
C VAL A 176 -4.50 -23.21 15.22
N ASN A 177 -5.42 -23.91 15.88
CA ASN A 177 -5.59 -23.81 17.33
C ASN A 177 -4.57 -24.72 18.07
N PRO A 178 -4.45 -24.64 19.40
CA PRO A 178 -3.53 -25.49 20.17
C PRO A 178 -3.81 -26.99 20.03
N GLU A 179 -5.03 -27.37 19.68
CA GLU A 179 -5.44 -28.76 19.47
C GLU A 179 -4.98 -29.33 18.12
N GLY A 180 -4.35 -28.52 17.25
CA GLY A 180 -3.89 -28.97 15.93
C GLY A 180 -4.95 -28.88 14.83
N GLN A 181 -6.06 -28.20 15.09
CA GLN A 181 -7.20 -28.06 14.18
C GLN A 181 -7.13 -26.76 13.39
N VAL A 182 -7.49 -26.82 12.11
CA VAL A 182 -7.65 -25.65 11.26
C VAL A 182 -8.81 -24.79 11.78
N MET A 183 -8.58 -23.50 12.00
CA MET A 183 -9.58 -22.54 12.45
C MET A 183 -10.23 -21.81 11.28
N GLU A 184 -9.40 -21.13 10.48
CA GLU A 184 -9.75 -20.31 9.32
C GLU A 184 -8.47 -19.95 8.54
N GLY A 185 -8.58 -19.17 7.46
CA GLY A 185 -7.44 -18.50 6.84
C GLY A 185 -7.24 -17.09 7.41
N SER A 186 -6.09 -16.46 7.18
CA SER A 186 -5.81 -15.14 7.77
C SER A 186 -6.80 -14.04 7.35
N ILE A 187 -7.35 -14.12 6.14
CA ILE A 187 -8.39 -13.20 5.63
C ILE A 187 -9.58 -13.92 4.97
N THR A 188 -9.67 -15.26 5.07
CA THR A 188 -10.69 -16.09 4.40
C THR A 188 -11.22 -17.22 5.26
N THR A 189 -12.40 -17.72 4.93
CA THR A 189 -12.91 -19.02 5.42
C THR A 189 -12.48 -20.14 4.47
N PRO A 190 -11.87 -21.23 4.94
CA PRO A 190 -11.51 -22.39 4.12
C PRO A 190 -12.63 -23.44 4.06
N TYR A 191 -12.68 -24.17 2.95
CA TYR A 191 -13.57 -25.31 2.74
C TYR A 191 -12.79 -26.46 2.10
N PHE A 192 -12.91 -27.64 2.67
CA PHE A 192 -12.19 -28.84 2.27
C PHE A 192 -13.17 -29.88 1.73
N ARG A 193 -12.70 -30.76 0.85
CA ARG A 193 -13.51 -31.90 0.41
C ARG A 193 -13.75 -32.84 1.58
N ARG A 194 -15.02 -33.22 1.79
CA ARG A 194 -15.40 -34.23 2.78
C ARG A 194 -14.76 -35.56 2.38
N ARG A 195 -14.05 -36.20 3.31
CA ARG A 195 -13.51 -37.55 3.13
C ARG A 195 -14.59 -38.55 3.51
N ARG A 196 -15.11 -39.30 2.54
CA ARG A 196 -16.03 -40.41 2.81
C ARG A 196 -15.20 -41.70 2.98
N PRO A 197 -15.38 -42.48 4.06
CA PRO A 197 -14.85 -43.83 4.12
C PRO A 197 -15.41 -44.62 2.92
N VAL A 198 -14.55 -45.27 2.16
CA VAL A 198 -14.97 -46.19 1.10
C VAL A 198 -15.48 -47.46 1.77
N SER A 199 -16.72 -47.43 2.26
CA SER A 199 -17.44 -48.64 2.62
C SER A 199 -17.67 -49.42 1.32
N LYS A 200 -17.10 -50.62 1.24
CA LYS A 200 -17.23 -51.53 0.10
C LYS A 200 -18.70 -51.72 -0.26
N GLY A 201 -19.08 -51.30 -1.46
CA GLY A 201 -20.10 -52.00 -2.24
C GLY A 201 -21.57 -51.74 -1.93
N GLU A 202 -21.96 -50.57 -1.40
CA GLU A 202 -23.37 -50.17 -1.42
C GLU A 202 -23.54 -48.80 -2.07
N SER A 203 -23.93 -48.83 -3.34
CA SER A 203 -24.64 -47.76 -4.00
C SER A 203 -26.00 -47.60 -3.31
N LEU A 204 -26.06 -46.70 -2.34
CA LEU A 204 -27.31 -46.13 -1.88
C LEU A 204 -27.15 -44.61 -1.86
N GLU A 205 -27.90 -43.97 -2.77
CA GLU A 205 -28.08 -42.53 -2.93
C GLU A 205 -28.74 -41.90 -1.68
N SER A 206 -28.08 -42.00 -0.53
CA SER A 206 -28.36 -41.16 0.63
C SER A 206 -27.52 -39.88 0.50
N ASP A 207 -27.82 -39.12 -0.54
CA ASP A 207 -27.09 -37.92 -0.99
C ASP A 207 -27.46 -36.70 -0.13
N THR A 208 -27.46 -36.86 1.20
CA THR A 208 -28.02 -35.85 2.12
C THR A 208 -26.96 -34.89 2.68
N GLU A 209 -25.68 -35.28 2.66
CA GLU A 209 -24.61 -34.50 3.28
C GLU A 209 -23.73 -33.76 2.25
N PRO A 210 -23.38 -32.48 2.50
CA PRO A 210 -22.57 -31.69 1.58
C PRO A 210 -21.17 -32.27 1.33
N ASP A 211 -20.73 -32.21 0.07
CA ASP A 211 -19.39 -32.62 -0.39
C ASP A 211 -18.25 -31.78 0.20
N TRP A 212 -18.56 -30.58 0.70
CA TRP A 212 -17.58 -29.66 1.28
C TRP A 212 -17.81 -29.51 2.77
N VAL A 213 -16.72 -29.33 3.51
CA VAL A 213 -16.76 -29.07 4.95
C VAL A 213 -15.90 -27.88 5.32
N THR A 214 -16.30 -27.16 6.36
CA THR A 214 -15.59 -25.99 6.90
C THR A 214 -15.41 -26.15 8.40
N PRO A 215 -14.32 -25.63 9.01
CA PRO A 215 -14.13 -25.76 10.45
C PRO A 215 -15.31 -25.21 11.25
N PRO A 216 -15.76 -25.89 12.33
CA PRO A 216 -16.80 -25.39 13.21
C PRO A 216 -16.33 -24.16 13.98
N LEU A 217 -17.27 -23.35 14.48
CA LEU A 217 -16.91 -22.21 15.33
C LEU A 217 -16.24 -22.64 16.65
N SER A 218 -16.42 -23.90 17.08
CA SER A 218 -15.73 -24.48 18.23
C SER A 218 -14.21 -24.60 18.03
N SER A 219 -13.73 -24.74 16.80
CA SER A 219 -12.28 -24.68 16.49
C SER A 219 -11.71 -23.27 16.67
N GLY A 220 -12.58 -22.24 16.78
CA GLY A 220 -12.18 -20.89 17.20
C GLY A 220 -12.01 -19.87 16.08
N GLY A 221 -12.31 -20.22 14.83
CA GLY A 221 -12.24 -19.30 13.69
C GLY A 221 -13.34 -18.23 13.68
N ASN A 222 -13.21 -17.27 12.77
CA ASN A 222 -14.17 -16.18 12.58
C ASN A 222 -15.55 -16.66 12.12
N ALA A 223 -16.60 -16.01 12.64
CA ALA A 223 -17.95 -16.14 12.11
C ALA A 223 -18.12 -15.36 10.79
N GLY A 224 -17.47 -15.87 9.73
CA GLY A 224 -17.42 -15.25 8.40
C GLY A 224 -18.80 -15.10 7.74
N THR A 225 -19.00 -14.03 6.97
CA THR A 225 -20.28 -13.79 6.27
C THR A 225 -20.51 -14.76 5.12
N THR A 226 -19.49 -15.02 4.32
CA THR A 226 -19.51 -16.03 3.25
C THR A 226 -19.58 -17.45 3.81
N ARG A 227 -19.01 -17.71 4.99
CA ARG A 227 -19.18 -18.97 5.74
C ARG A 227 -20.65 -19.22 6.07
N HIS A 228 -21.32 -18.24 6.67
CA HIS A 228 -22.73 -18.34 7.01
C HIS A 228 -23.57 -18.53 5.74
N TYR A 229 -23.31 -17.75 4.70
CA TYR A 229 -23.98 -17.91 3.41
C TYR A 229 -23.79 -19.33 2.82
N ALA A 230 -22.58 -19.87 2.83
CA ALA A 230 -22.28 -21.22 2.35
C ALA A 230 -23.03 -22.32 3.12
N LEU A 231 -23.11 -22.20 4.45
CA LEU A 231 -23.88 -23.13 5.29
C LEU A 231 -25.38 -23.02 5.02
N ALA A 232 -25.90 -21.80 4.88
CA ALA A 232 -27.33 -21.54 4.64
C ALA A 232 -27.80 -22.04 3.27
N GLU A 233 -26.93 -22.04 2.26
CA GLU A 233 -27.20 -22.57 0.93
C GLU A 233 -26.89 -24.07 0.81
N GLY A 234 -26.47 -24.74 1.90
CA GLY A 234 -26.18 -26.17 1.90
C GLY A 234 -24.92 -26.56 1.11
N PHE A 235 -24.05 -25.60 0.77
CA PHE A 235 -22.80 -25.87 0.06
C PHE A 235 -21.82 -26.71 0.88
N CYS A 236 -21.79 -26.45 2.19
CA CYS A 236 -20.89 -27.13 3.10
C CYS A 236 -21.58 -27.47 4.42
N ALA A 237 -20.96 -28.35 5.20
CA ALA A 237 -21.29 -28.58 6.61
C ALA A 237 -20.11 -28.27 7.52
N GLU A 238 -20.36 -28.13 8.82
CA GLU A 238 -19.29 -27.98 9.81
C GLU A 238 -18.64 -29.34 10.12
N GLN A 239 -17.31 -29.40 10.09
CA GLN A 239 -16.54 -30.57 10.50
C GLN A 239 -15.17 -30.12 11.01
N ILE A 240 -14.65 -30.76 12.06
CA ILE A 240 -13.27 -30.51 12.51
C ILE A 240 -12.31 -30.98 11.40
N ILE A 241 -11.32 -30.13 11.09
CA ILE A 241 -10.25 -30.46 10.13
C ILE A 241 -8.93 -30.41 10.89
N GLU A 242 -8.33 -31.58 11.08
CA GLU A 242 -7.01 -31.69 11.68
C GLU A 242 -5.94 -31.30 10.65
N VAL A 243 -4.90 -30.58 11.10
CA VAL A 243 -3.76 -30.24 10.23
C VAL A 243 -3.06 -31.51 9.74
N ALA A 244 -3.00 -32.54 10.59
CA ALA A 244 -2.43 -33.84 10.26
C ALA A 244 -3.16 -34.55 9.11
N ASP A 245 -4.43 -34.21 8.87
CA ASP A 245 -5.19 -34.77 7.78
C ASP A 245 -4.88 -34.07 6.47
N LEU A 246 -4.38 -32.83 6.44
CA LEU A 246 -4.18 -32.09 5.19
C LEU A 246 -3.24 -32.82 4.22
N ILE A 247 -3.59 -32.77 2.93
CA ILE A 247 -2.82 -33.42 1.86
C ILE A 247 -2.17 -32.34 0.98
N ASP A 248 -0.87 -32.44 0.78
CA ASP A 248 -0.15 -31.56 -0.12
C ASP A 248 -0.74 -31.61 -1.53
N GLY A 249 -1.01 -30.45 -2.11
CA GLY A 249 -1.62 -30.34 -3.43
C GLY A 249 -3.13 -30.54 -3.46
N GLU A 250 -3.82 -30.81 -2.36
CA GLU A 250 -5.28 -30.96 -2.37
C GLU A 250 -5.99 -29.62 -2.63
N GLU A 251 -7.15 -29.70 -3.29
CA GLU A 251 -7.96 -28.54 -3.61
C GLU A 251 -8.76 -28.06 -2.39
N CYS A 252 -8.76 -26.76 -2.18
CA CYS A 252 -9.52 -26.10 -1.14
C CYS A 252 -10.21 -24.86 -1.72
N TRP A 253 -11.45 -24.59 -1.30
CA TRP A 253 -12.05 -23.28 -1.53
C TRP A 253 -11.72 -22.35 -0.38
N LEU A 254 -11.51 -21.09 -0.69
CA LEU A 254 -11.43 -19.99 0.27
C LEU A 254 -12.58 -19.03 -0.01
N SER A 255 -13.11 -18.34 1.00
CA SER A 255 -14.09 -17.29 0.75
C SER A 255 -13.94 -16.07 1.66
N ASN A 256 -14.33 -14.90 1.16
CA ASN A 256 -14.57 -13.72 1.99
C ASN A 256 -15.56 -12.74 1.34
N GLY A 257 -16.05 -11.78 2.12
CA GLY A 257 -17.05 -10.80 1.68
C GLY A 257 -16.59 -9.80 0.61
N VAL A 258 -15.32 -9.82 0.18
CA VAL A 258 -14.80 -8.90 -0.86
C VAL A 258 -14.58 -9.62 -2.18
N ARG A 259 -14.01 -10.83 -2.14
CA ARG A 259 -13.59 -11.60 -3.32
C ARG A 259 -14.54 -12.77 -3.64
N GLY A 260 -15.53 -13.03 -2.79
CA GLY A 260 -16.39 -14.20 -2.93
C GLY A 260 -15.59 -15.47 -2.66
N PHE A 261 -15.85 -16.52 -3.44
CA PHE A 261 -15.16 -17.81 -3.40
C PHE A 261 -13.95 -17.83 -4.34
N ILE A 262 -12.85 -18.43 -3.87
CA ILE A 262 -11.55 -18.46 -4.52
C ILE A 262 -11.01 -19.90 -4.43
N ARG A 263 -10.57 -20.47 -5.55
CA ARG A 263 -9.89 -21.77 -5.55
C ARG A 263 -8.47 -21.62 -5.02
N GLY A 264 -8.06 -22.57 -4.19
CA GLY A 264 -6.69 -22.70 -3.75
C GLY A 264 -6.25 -24.15 -3.65
N ARG A 265 -4.97 -24.31 -3.35
CA ARG A 265 -4.28 -25.58 -3.25
C ARG A 265 -3.41 -25.58 -2.01
N ILE A 266 -3.50 -26.64 -1.21
CA ILE A 266 -2.67 -26.81 -0.02
C ILE A 266 -1.21 -27.01 -0.42
N VAL A 267 -0.29 -26.36 0.29
CA VAL A 267 1.15 -26.47 0.13
C VAL A 267 1.77 -26.74 1.51
N LEU A 268 2.12 -28.00 1.76
CA LEU A 268 2.75 -28.45 3.01
C LEU A 268 4.28 -28.39 2.94
N ASN A 269 4.86 -28.66 1.76
CA ASN A 269 6.30 -28.59 1.54
C ASN A 269 6.64 -27.40 0.65
N ARG A 270 7.44 -26.46 1.16
CA ARG A 270 8.00 -25.41 0.29
C ARG A 270 9.12 -26.01 -0.54
N PRO A 271 9.26 -25.62 -1.82
CA PRO A 271 10.40 -26.05 -2.65
C PRO A 271 11.78 -25.75 -2.03
N ASP A 272 11.86 -24.81 -1.09
CA ASP A 272 13.10 -24.41 -0.42
C ASP A 272 13.42 -25.18 0.89
N ASP A 273 12.48 -25.99 1.42
CA ASP A 273 12.71 -26.76 2.68
C ASP A 273 13.49 -28.07 2.45
N GLY A 274 13.88 -28.38 1.21
CA GLY A 274 14.59 -29.59 0.79
C GLY A 274 16.12 -29.51 0.74
N GLN A 275 16.73 -28.37 1.06
CA GLN A 275 18.20 -28.26 1.19
C GLN A 275 18.62 -28.24 2.67
N LYS A 276 18.28 -29.29 3.41
CA LYS A 276 19.12 -29.69 4.54
C LYS A 276 20.38 -30.33 3.97
N VAL A 277 21.44 -29.53 3.89
CA VAL A 277 22.81 -30.02 3.71
C VAL A 277 23.10 -30.93 4.90
N ILE A 278 23.05 -32.24 4.68
CA ILE A 278 23.68 -33.21 5.57
C ILE A 278 25.17 -33.09 5.29
N GLU A 279 25.91 -32.49 6.22
CA GLU A 279 27.37 -32.53 6.23
C GLU A 279 27.80 -33.99 6.45
N GLN A 280 28.29 -34.63 5.39
CA GLN A 280 29.25 -35.71 5.53
C GLN A 280 30.36 -35.51 4.50
N ASN A 281 31.57 -35.31 5.04
CA ASN A 281 32.86 -35.38 4.34
C ASN A 281 33.15 -34.30 3.29
N GLY A 282 33.27 -33.05 3.75
CA GLY A 282 34.43 -32.19 3.44
C GLY A 282 34.77 -31.81 1.99
N GLU A 283 33.96 -32.14 0.98
CA GLU A 283 34.19 -31.71 -0.41
C GLU A 283 32.92 -31.17 -1.08
N LEU A 284 33.01 -29.92 -1.53
CA LEU A 284 31.94 -29.21 -2.22
C LEU A 284 31.86 -29.66 -3.69
N ILE A 285 30.95 -30.58 -4.01
CA ILE A 285 30.64 -30.95 -5.40
C ILE A 285 29.58 -29.98 -5.95
N ILE A 286 30.01 -29.06 -6.81
CA ILE A 286 29.13 -28.11 -7.53
C ILE A 286 28.35 -28.87 -8.63
N PRO A 287 27.01 -28.77 -8.71
CA PRO A 287 26.25 -29.34 -9.83
C PRO A 287 26.61 -28.68 -11.16
N LYS A 288 26.87 -29.50 -12.19
CA LYS A 288 27.31 -29.12 -13.55
C LYS A 288 26.36 -28.22 -14.37
N THR A 289 25.25 -27.76 -13.81
CA THR A 289 24.29 -26.86 -14.47
C THR A 289 24.61 -25.38 -14.31
N LEU A 290 25.63 -25.02 -13.51
CA LEU A 290 26.03 -23.62 -13.25
C LEU A 290 27.33 -23.17 -13.96
N LEU A 291 27.88 -24.00 -14.85
CA LEU A 291 29.13 -23.69 -15.59
C LEU A 291 28.91 -23.12 -17.00
N THR A 292 27.68 -23.09 -17.53
CA THR A 292 27.42 -22.64 -18.91
C THR A 292 27.13 -21.13 -19.05
N VAL A 293 27.03 -20.38 -17.95
CA VAL A 293 26.68 -18.93 -17.99
C VAL A 293 27.89 -18.02 -17.72
N LEU A 294 29.04 -18.58 -17.29
CA LEU A 294 30.25 -17.80 -16.99
C LEU A 294 31.31 -17.80 -18.11
N GLU A 295 31.12 -18.54 -19.20
CA GLU A 295 32.07 -18.60 -20.32
C GLU A 295 31.73 -17.75 -21.55
N LEU A 296 30.55 -17.11 -21.60
CA LEU A 296 30.13 -16.30 -22.76
C LEU A 296 30.43 -14.79 -22.67
N ASN A 297 31.16 -14.31 -21.65
CA ASN A 297 31.42 -12.86 -21.47
C ASN A 297 32.91 -12.47 -21.45
N LYS A 298 33.79 -13.26 -22.08
CA LYS A 298 35.22 -12.92 -22.25
C LYS A 298 35.61 -12.43 -23.66
N GLN A 299 34.66 -12.25 -24.58
CA GLN A 299 34.96 -11.77 -25.94
C GLN A 299 34.10 -10.57 -26.33
N SER A 300 34.41 -9.37 -25.79
CA SER A 300 34.16 -8.08 -26.44
C SER A 300 34.67 -6.93 -25.56
N ARG A 301 35.98 -6.65 -25.61
CA ARG A 301 36.54 -5.36 -25.19
C ARG A 301 36.86 -4.54 -26.45
N PRO A 302 36.32 -3.32 -26.63
CA PRO A 302 36.95 -2.34 -27.51
C PRO A 302 38.07 -1.61 -26.77
N GLN A 303 39.18 -1.39 -27.48
CA GLN A 303 40.35 -0.63 -27.03
C GLN A 303 40.05 0.88 -26.88
N PRO A 304 40.82 1.62 -26.04
CA PRO A 304 40.68 3.06 -25.90
C PRO A 304 41.36 3.79 -27.07
N GLN A 305 40.60 4.61 -27.82
CA GLN A 305 41.17 5.56 -28.78
C GLN A 305 41.54 6.88 -28.08
N ARG A 306 42.68 7.41 -28.52
CA ARG A 306 43.43 8.56 -28.00
C ARG A 306 42.71 9.89 -28.20
N HIS A 307 42.83 10.77 -27.21
CA HIS A 307 42.62 12.21 -27.35
C HIS A 307 43.69 12.84 -28.27
N PRO A 308 43.31 13.89 -29.01
CA PRO A 308 44.22 15.00 -29.29
C PRO A 308 43.65 16.33 -28.76
N GLN A 309 44.50 17.13 -28.11
CA GLN A 309 44.39 18.59 -27.99
C GLN A 309 45.47 19.23 -28.87
N PRO A 310 45.57 20.57 -28.97
CA PRO A 310 44.57 21.54 -29.43
C PRO A 310 45.14 22.29 -30.65
N ASN A 311 44.33 23.08 -31.38
CA ASN A 311 44.90 24.18 -32.16
C ASN A 311 43.94 25.37 -32.27
N SER A 312 44.54 26.53 -32.05
CA SER A 312 44.03 27.89 -32.14
C SER A 312 43.63 28.28 -33.57
N HIS A 313 42.56 29.06 -33.71
CA HIS A 313 42.60 30.37 -34.39
C HIS A 313 41.26 31.13 -34.28
N ASN A 314 41.39 32.44 -34.10
CA ASN A 314 40.36 33.49 -34.08
C ASN A 314 39.53 33.55 -35.37
N SER A 315 38.26 33.94 -35.25
CA SER A 315 37.72 35.10 -35.99
C SER A 315 36.31 35.51 -35.54
N HIS A 316 36.10 36.82 -35.56
CA HIS A 316 34.96 37.65 -35.16
C HIS A 316 33.57 37.33 -35.73
N SER A 317 32.53 37.75 -34.97
CA SER A 317 31.36 38.59 -35.37
C SER A 317 30.10 38.16 -34.58
N HIS A 318 29.65 38.96 -33.60
CA HIS A 318 28.64 40.03 -33.65
C HIS A 318 27.17 39.58 -33.58
N ILE A 319 26.45 40.13 -32.57
CA ILE A 319 25.04 40.59 -32.60
C ILE A 319 23.97 39.49 -32.48
N SER A 320 22.89 39.55 -31.69
CA SER A 320 22.41 40.45 -30.63
C SER A 320 21.23 39.78 -29.92
N ILE A 321 21.03 40.13 -28.65
CA ILE A 321 19.82 39.89 -27.85
C ILE A 321 18.82 41.04 -28.12
N PRO A 322 17.51 40.83 -27.94
CA PRO A 322 16.77 41.85 -27.19
C PRO A 322 15.91 41.29 -26.05
N SER A 323 15.90 42.10 -24.99
CA SER A 323 15.12 42.01 -23.77
C SER A 323 13.91 42.97 -23.79
N ILE A 324 13.24 43.12 -22.63
CA ILE A 324 12.23 44.12 -22.20
C ILE A 324 10.78 43.62 -22.39
N SER A 325 9.93 43.38 -21.39
CA SER A 325 9.57 43.99 -20.08
C SER A 325 8.50 45.11 -20.16
N ARG A 326 7.31 44.79 -19.60
CA ARG A 326 6.26 45.64 -18.96
C ARG A 326 5.51 46.71 -19.78
N THR A 327 4.18 46.80 -19.58
CA THR A 327 3.50 47.83 -18.73
C THR A 327 1.97 47.61 -18.68
N TYR A 328 1.34 48.14 -17.60
CA TYR A 328 -0.03 48.03 -17.08
C TYR A 328 -1.03 49.12 -17.56
N HIS A 329 -2.35 48.84 -17.40
CA HIS A 329 -3.50 49.72 -17.05
C HIS A 329 -3.92 50.89 -17.99
N ILE A 330 -5.15 51.44 -18.12
CA ILE A 330 -6.57 51.33 -17.66
C ILE A 330 -7.38 52.25 -18.64
N ILE A 331 -8.67 52.04 -19.01
CA ILE A 331 -9.90 52.86 -18.74
C ILE A 331 -10.98 52.37 -19.76
N SER A 332 -12.13 51.79 -19.36
CA SER A 332 -13.43 52.36 -18.91
C SER A 332 -14.39 52.86 -20.03
N GLN A 333 -15.66 52.42 -19.89
CA GLN A 333 -16.91 52.81 -20.57
C GLN A 333 -17.28 52.14 -21.90
N ILE A 334 -18.32 51.28 -21.85
CA ILE A 334 -19.58 51.39 -22.63
C ILE A 334 -20.66 50.61 -21.85
N LYS A 335 -21.77 51.30 -21.54
CA LYS A 335 -23.03 50.70 -21.08
C LYS A 335 -23.85 50.28 -22.31
N SER A 336 -24.51 49.12 -22.22
CA SER A 336 -25.93 48.88 -22.61
C SER A 336 -26.16 47.51 -23.28
N THR A 337 -27.12 46.77 -22.71
CA THR A 337 -28.04 45.81 -23.34
C THR A 337 -27.47 44.61 -24.10
N HIS A 338 -27.49 43.41 -23.49
CA HIS A 338 -28.25 42.21 -23.93
C HIS A 338 -27.86 40.96 -23.09
N GLN A 339 -28.77 39.98 -23.09
CA GLN A 339 -28.93 38.76 -22.26
C GLN A 339 -27.66 37.89 -21.97
N PRO A 340 -27.69 37.06 -20.90
CA PRO A 340 -26.52 36.29 -20.47
C PRO A 340 -26.29 35.05 -21.36
N VAL A 341 -25.31 35.15 -22.25
CA VAL A 341 -24.65 33.98 -22.85
C VAL A 341 -23.53 33.55 -21.89
N ARG A 342 -23.56 32.29 -21.42
CA ARG A 342 -22.51 31.70 -20.57
C ARG A 342 -21.14 31.82 -21.27
N PRO A 343 -20.13 32.48 -20.69
CA PRO A 343 -18.80 32.52 -21.30
C PRO A 343 -18.14 31.14 -21.17
N SER A 344 -17.78 30.55 -22.30
CA SER A 344 -16.95 29.35 -22.34
C SER A 344 -15.55 29.68 -21.81
N LEU A 345 -15.12 28.96 -20.76
CA LEU A 345 -13.78 29.09 -20.19
C LEU A 345 -12.66 28.99 -21.25
N PRO A 346 -11.62 29.85 -21.18
CA PRO A 346 -10.45 29.81 -22.05
C PRO A 346 -9.77 28.43 -22.07
N GLN A 347 -9.22 28.03 -23.23
CA GLN A 347 -8.53 26.74 -23.40
C GLN A 347 -7.39 26.52 -22.39
N SER A 348 -6.71 27.58 -21.95
CA SER A 348 -5.66 27.50 -20.91
C SER A 348 -6.22 27.02 -19.56
N ILE A 349 -7.42 27.47 -19.16
CA ILE A 349 -8.08 27.04 -17.92
C ILE A 349 -8.67 25.63 -18.09
N ARG A 350 -9.12 25.24 -19.30
CA ARG A 350 -9.52 23.85 -19.57
C ARG A 350 -8.34 22.87 -19.53
N LEU A 351 -7.16 23.27 -19.98
CA LEU A 351 -5.93 22.48 -19.87
C LEU A 351 -5.53 22.31 -18.40
N TYR A 352 -5.54 23.37 -17.60
CA TYR A 352 -5.32 23.30 -16.15
C TYR A 352 -6.40 22.48 -15.42
N ALA A 353 -7.67 22.63 -15.78
CA ALA A 353 -8.78 21.86 -15.20
C ALA A 353 -8.73 20.37 -15.61
N SER A 354 -8.29 20.05 -16.83
CA SER A 354 -8.13 18.66 -17.29
C SER A 354 -6.91 17.96 -16.68
N ALA A 355 -5.84 18.72 -16.38
CA ALA A 355 -4.68 18.25 -15.66
C ALA A 355 -4.99 18.08 -14.15
N ALA A 356 -5.71 19.04 -13.55
CA ALA A 356 -6.17 18.97 -12.17
C ALA A 356 -7.19 17.82 -11.94
N ALA A 357 -8.04 17.51 -12.92
CA ALA A 357 -8.97 16.39 -12.88
C ALA A 357 -8.29 15.00 -12.89
N ARG A 358 -6.96 14.93 -13.11
CA ARG A 358 -6.17 13.69 -13.12
C ARG A 358 -5.11 13.61 -12.02
N MET A 359 -5.04 14.62 -11.14
CA MET A 359 -4.17 14.60 -9.97
C MET A 359 -4.92 14.00 -8.79
N LYS A 360 -4.35 12.96 -8.17
CA LYS A 360 -4.83 12.48 -6.87
C LYS A 360 -4.04 13.14 -5.77
N PHE A 361 -4.77 13.65 -4.79
CA PHE A 361 -4.26 14.44 -3.69
C PHE A 361 -4.37 13.64 -2.39
N PHE A 362 -3.26 13.53 -1.66
CA PHE A 362 -3.26 13.07 -0.29
C PHE A 362 -2.92 14.25 0.60
N GLU A 363 -3.73 14.50 1.63
CA GLU A 363 -3.47 15.51 2.65
C GLU A 363 -3.35 14.86 4.01
N ASN A 364 -2.38 15.30 4.81
CA ASN A 364 -2.28 14.96 6.21
C ASN A 364 -1.80 16.18 7.00
N VAL A 365 -2.46 16.47 8.11
CA VAL A 365 -2.05 17.52 9.05
C VAL A 365 -1.56 16.85 10.32
N SER A 366 -0.40 17.27 10.81
CA SER A 366 0.17 16.76 12.06
C SER A 366 0.83 17.89 12.84
N THR A 367 0.78 17.79 14.16
CA THR A 367 1.40 18.77 15.06
C THR A 367 2.59 18.16 15.78
N TYR A 368 3.62 18.98 15.99
CA TYR A 368 4.76 18.70 16.87
C TYR A 368 4.68 19.63 18.07
N ASP A 369 4.83 19.06 19.27
CA ASP A 369 4.87 19.80 20.55
C ASP A 369 6.26 20.43 20.78
N TYR A 370 6.77 21.10 19.75
CA TYR A 370 8.09 21.69 19.66
C TYR A 370 8.03 23.03 18.94
N SER A 371 8.92 23.96 19.32
CA SER A 371 9.02 25.27 18.69
C SER A 371 9.44 25.16 17.22
N PHE A 372 9.01 26.12 16.40
CA PHE A 372 9.33 26.13 14.98
C PHE A 372 10.85 26.07 14.67
N PRO A 373 11.72 26.79 15.41
CA PRO A 373 13.17 26.64 15.24
C PRO A 373 13.68 25.22 15.51
N ALA A 374 13.16 24.52 16.54
CA ALA A 374 13.55 23.15 16.84
C ALA A 374 13.11 22.19 15.73
N VAL A 375 11.86 22.32 15.25
CA VAL A 375 11.31 21.47 14.18
C VAL A 375 12.03 21.70 12.85
N SER A 376 12.30 22.95 12.49
CA SER A 376 13.05 23.29 11.27
C SER A 376 14.50 22.80 11.32
N LEU A 377 15.19 22.94 12.46
CA LEU A 377 16.53 22.38 12.64
C LEU A 377 16.53 20.84 12.55
N ALA A 378 15.60 20.18 13.25
CA ALA A 378 15.44 18.74 13.21
C ALA A 378 15.17 18.23 11.79
N TYR A 379 14.44 19.00 10.96
CA TYR A 379 14.18 18.65 9.58
C TYR A 379 15.46 18.54 8.75
N PHE A 380 16.45 19.40 9.00
CA PHE A 380 17.74 19.33 8.32
C PHE A 380 18.63 18.20 8.86
N LEU A 381 18.48 17.83 10.13
CA LEU A 381 19.26 16.80 10.81
C LEU A 381 18.61 15.40 10.81
N ARG A 382 17.48 15.23 10.11
CA ARG A 382 16.66 14.02 10.24
C ARG A 382 17.30 12.73 9.73
N TYR A 383 18.40 12.79 9.00
CA TYR A 383 19.06 11.60 8.46
C TYR A 383 20.51 11.50 8.93
N PRO A 384 20.98 10.30 9.31
CA PRO A 384 20.22 9.04 9.42
C PRO A 384 19.35 8.95 10.68
N ASN A 385 18.31 8.11 10.63
CA ASN A 385 17.50 7.71 11.79
C ASN A 385 16.96 6.27 11.63
N PRO A 386 16.48 5.59 12.69
CA PRO A 386 16.02 4.19 12.64
C PRO A 386 14.87 3.91 11.65
N TYR A 387 14.05 4.91 11.35
CA TYR A 387 12.88 4.83 10.47
C TYR A 387 13.20 5.18 9.00
N SER A 388 14.45 5.62 8.72
CA SER A 388 14.89 6.11 7.41
C SER A 388 16.07 5.33 6.82
N ARG A 389 16.27 4.06 7.21
CA ARG A 389 17.35 3.18 6.70
C ARG A 389 17.40 2.99 5.18
N HIS A 390 16.35 3.41 4.48
CA HIS A 390 16.27 3.40 3.03
C HIS A 390 16.97 4.61 2.39
N VAL A 391 17.27 5.67 3.14
CA VAL A 391 18.05 6.83 2.68
C VAL A 391 19.53 6.50 2.87
N LEU A 392 20.29 6.49 1.78
CA LEU A 392 21.71 6.12 1.76
C LEU A 392 22.60 7.34 1.92
N THR A 393 22.35 8.39 1.14
CA THR A 393 23.09 9.65 1.19
C THR A 393 22.14 10.83 1.10
N THR A 394 22.58 11.95 1.65
CA THR A 394 21.92 13.26 1.57
C THR A 394 23.00 14.30 1.32
N ASP A 395 22.85 15.06 0.24
CA ASP A 395 23.85 16.03 -0.20
C ASP A 395 23.17 17.39 -0.40
N VAL A 396 23.80 18.47 0.04
CA VAL A 396 23.33 19.83 -0.23
C VAL A 396 23.93 20.27 -1.55
N ILE A 397 23.08 20.50 -2.57
CA ILE A 397 23.51 20.98 -3.87
C ILE A 397 23.72 22.49 -3.83
N ASP A 398 22.76 23.20 -3.24
CA ASP A 398 22.75 24.66 -3.20
C ASP A 398 22.10 25.14 -1.90
N ARG A 399 22.62 26.24 -1.36
CA ARG A 399 22.08 26.89 -0.17
C ARG A 399 22.50 28.35 -0.13
N TYR A 400 21.54 29.23 -0.02
CA TYR A 400 21.77 30.67 0.11
C TYR A 400 20.67 31.32 0.94
N VAL A 401 20.97 32.49 1.51
CA VAL A 401 19.97 33.36 2.13
C VAL A 401 19.65 34.45 1.12
N ASP A 402 18.37 34.57 0.76
CA ASP A 402 17.90 35.62 -0.12
C ASP A 402 18.14 36.99 0.55
N PRO A 403 18.90 37.91 -0.08
CA PRO A 403 19.23 39.19 0.53
C PRO A 403 18.01 40.10 0.75
N ASP A 404 16.96 39.97 -0.08
CA ASP A 404 15.76 40.80 -0.01
C ASP A 404 14.76 40.23 0.99
N THR A 405 14.44 38.94 0.86
CA THR A 405 13.42 38.30 1.71
C THR A 405 13.97 37.75 3.02
N LYS A 406 15.30 37.65 3.18
CA LYS A 406 16.01 37.00 4.31
C LYS A 406 15.62 35.53 4.53
N ARG A 407 15.06 34.88 3.51
CA ARG A 407 14.66 33.47 3.56
C ARG A 407 15.84 32.57 3.23
N LEU A 408 15.96 31.46 3.96
CA LEU A 408 16.97 30.43 3.67
C LEU A 408 16.43 29.48 2.61
N HIS A 409 17.06 29.47 1.44
CA HIS A 409 16.81 28.51 0.38
C HIS A 409 17.82 27.37 0.48
N THR A 410 17.36 26.14 0.30
CA THR A 410 18.23 24.96 0.26
C THR A 410 17.71 23.95 -0.74
N ILE A 411 18.58 23.43 -1.59
CA ILE A 411 18.34 22.30 -2.49
C ILE A 411 19.19 21.13 -2.02
N ARG A 412 18.56 19.99 -1.76
CA ARG A 412 19.22 18.73 -1.39
C ARG A 412 18.92 17.62 -2.38
N LEU A 413 19.87 16.72 -2.54
CA LEU A 413 19.71 15.46 -3.26
C LEU A 413 19.81 14.30 -2.28
N HIS A 414 18.82 13.43 -2.29
CA HIS A 414 18.81 12.22 -1.47
C HIS A 414 18.89 10.99 -2.35
N LEU A 415 19.82 10.09 -2.07
CA LEU A 415 19.87 8.76 -2.68
C LEU A 415 19.13 7.77 -1.79
N LYS A 416 18.12 7.07 -2.33
CA LYS A 416 17.31 6.10 -1.58
C LYS A 416 17.40 4.71 -2.21
N LYS A 417 17.34 3.65 -1.39
CA LYS A 417 17.10 2.27 -1.86
C LYS A 417 15.67 2.18 -2.39
N SER A 418 15.53 2.09 -3.71
CA SER A 418 14.26 1.93 -4.42
C SER A 418 14.04 0.48 -4.77
N LYS A 419 13.28 -0.24 -3.93
CA LYS A 419 12.62 -1.47 -4.38
C LYS A 419 11.45 -1.04 -5.24
N VAL A 420 11.67 -0.95 -6.56
CA VAL A 420 10.56 -0.93 -7.52
C VAL A 420 9.66 -2.11 -7.14
N PRO A 421 8.35 -1.89 -6.86
CA PRO A 421 7.47 -2.99 -6.51
C PRO A 421 7.58 -4.06 -7.59
N SER A 422 7.82 -5.31 -7.22
CA SER A 422 7.92 -6.45 -8.16
C SER A 422 6.68 -6.56 -9.05
N GLY A 423 5.52 -6.10 -8.56
CA GLY A 423 4.29 -5.97 -9.35
C GLY A 423 4.36 -4.93 -10.49
N ILE A 424 5.11 -3.84 -10.35
CA ILE A 424 5.31 -2.85 -11.43
C ILE A 424 6.31 -3.38 -12.46
N LEU A 425 7.38 -4.05 -12.02
CA LEU A 425 8.37 -4.69 -12.91
C LEU A 425 7.73 -5.72 -13.86
N LYS A 426 6.72 -6.46 -13.39
CA LYS A 426 5.97 -7.44 -14.20
C LYS A 426 4.98 -6.81 -15.20
N LEU A 427 4.69 -5.51 -15.08
CA LEU A 427 3.72 -4.78 -15.90
C LEU A 427 4.39 -3.88 -16.96
N LEU A 428 5.72 -3.79 -16.96
CA LEU A 428 6.48 -3.00 -17.92
C LEU A 428 6.90 -3.87 -19.12
N PRO A 429 6.78 -3.37 -20.36
CA PRO A 429 7.33 -4.04 -21.54
C PRO A 429 8.83 -4.30 -21.35
N LYS A 430 9.29 -5.52 -21.71
CA LYS A 430 10.73 -5.84 -21.74
C LYS A 430 11.45 -4.77 -22.57
N GLY A 431 12.37 -4.03 -21.94
CA GLY A 431 13.15 -2.96 -22.58
C GLY A 431 12.80 -1.51 -22.18
N MET A 432 11.73 -1.26 -21.40
CA MET A 432 11.46 0.07 -20.81
C MET A 432 11.99 0.24 -19.38
N GLY A 433 12.55 -0.81 -18.78
CA GLY A 433 13.41 -0.68 -17.60
C GLY A 433 14.77 -0.21 -18.09
N GLY A 434 15.05 1.09 -17.90
CA GLY A 434 16.36 1.66 -18.19
C GLY A 434 17.48 0.84 -17.56
N SER A 435 18.63 0.84 -18.23
CA SER A 435 19.82 0.02 -17.99
C SER A 435 20.42 0.04 -16.58
N ASP A 436 19.87 0.78 -15.62
CA ASP A 436 20.45 0.93 -14.29
C ASP A 436 19.67 0.14 -13.25
N SER A 437 19.99 -1.14 -13.20
CA SER A 437 19.50 -2.14 -12.24
C SER A 437 20.03 -1.91 -10.81
N SER A 438 20.22 -0.65 -10.38
CA SER A 438 20.88 -0.34 -9.10
C SER A 438 19.95 -0.51 -7.89
N GLY A 439 18.62 -0.61 -8.09
CA GLY A 439 17.67 -0.66 -6.98
C GLY A 439 17.73 0.59 -6.10
N GLN A 440 18.18 1.72 -6.66
CA GLN A 440 18.31 3.01 -6.01
C GLN A 440 17.44 4.06 -6.73
N SER A 441 17.17 5.19 -6.08
CA SER A 441 16.47 6.32 -6.68
C SER A 441 16.85 7.65 -6.04
N TYR A 442 17.00 8.67 -6.88
CA TYR A 442 17.29 10.04 -6.46
C TYR A 442 16.01 10.84 -6.21
N ILE A 443 15.98 11.53 -5.06
CA ILE A 443 14.94 12.48 -4.68
C ILE A 443 15.55 13.87 -4.55
N LEU A 444 15.00 14.84 -5.29
CA LEU A 444 15.34 16.24 -5.16
C LEU A 444 14.42 16.88 -4.12
N GLU A 445 15.00 17.53 -3.12
CA GLU A 445 14.30 18.30 -2.10
C GLU A 445 14.66 19.78 -2.23
N THR A 446 13.65 20.65 -2.23
CA THR A 446 13.81 22.11 -2.13
C THR A 446 13.12 22.59 -0.87
N THR A 447 13.79 23.43 -0.10
CA THR A 447 13.26 24.00 1.14
C THR A 447 13.44 25.51 1.14
N ILE A 448 12.42 26.22 1.63
CA ILE A 448 12.44 27.65 1.90
C ILE A 448 12.03 27.84 3.37
N VAL A 449 12.90 28.45 4.16
CA VAL A 449 12.65 28.72 5.58
C VAL A 449 12.57 30.22 5.80
N ASP A 450 11.49 30.66 6.42
CA ASP A 450 11.33 32.02 6.93
C ASP A 450 11.29 31.98 8.46
N VAL A 451 12.41 32.34 9.10
CA VAL A 451 12.53 32.30 10.56
C VAL A 451 11.75 33.44 11.22
N ASN A 452 11.61 34.57 10.52
CA ASN A 452 10.93 35.76 11.02
C ASN A 452 9.41 35.55 11.04
N GLU A 453 8.85 35.09 9.91
CA GLU A 453 7.42 34.77 9.80
C GLU A 453 7.07 33.39 10.42
N GLY A 454 8.07 32.57 10.75
CA GLY A 454 7.87 31.31 11.48
C GLY A 454 7.24 30.19 10.63
N TRP A 455 7.62 30.09 9.36
CA TRP A 455 7.14 29.03 8.47
C TRP A 455 8.25 28.43 7.59
N MET A 456 8.05 27.18 7.18
CA MET A 456 8.95 26.48 6.25
C MET A 456 8.14 25.73 5.19
N ARG A 457 8.52 25.90 3.92
CA ARG A 457 7.97 25.18 2.77
C ARG A 457 8.99 24.19 2.25
N THR A 458 8.57 22.95 2.04
CA THR A 458 9.40 21.91 1.44
C THR A 458 8.69 21.33 0.22
N GLU A 459 9.45 20.97 -0.79
CA GLU A 459 9.01 20.17 -1.93
C GLU A 459 10.03 19.05 -2.16
N SER A 460 9.57 17.80 -2.14
CA SER A 460 10.36 16.61 -2.45
C SER A 460 9.78 15.92 -3.67
N ARG A 461 10.62 15.61 -4.66
CA ARG A 461 10.21 14.94 -5.90
C ARG A 461 11.21 13.89 -6.34
N ASN A 462 10.73 12.77 -6.89
CA ASN A 462 11.61 11.79 -7.52
C ASN A 462 12.13 12.31 -8.87
N MET A 463 13.41 12.08 -9.15
CA MET A 463 14.04 12.48 -10.41
C MET A 463 13.96 11.39 -11.48
N GLU A 464 13.90 10.13 -11.08
CA GLU A 464 13.80 8.97 -11.97
C GLU A 464 12.36 8.45 -12.04
N TRP A 465 12.05 7.61 -13.03
CA TRP A 465 10.72 6.97 -13.19
C TRP A 465 9.56 7.97 -13.41
N THR A 466 9.84 9.23 -13.74
CA THR A 466 8.84 10.29 -13.95
C THR A 466 7.89 10.02 -15.12
N GLY A 467 8.28 9.16 -16.06
CA GLY A 467 7.41 8.65 -17.14
C GLY A 467 6.35 7.64 -16.67
N ILE A 468 6.56 7.01 -15.51
CA ILE A 468 5.69 5.97 -14.94
C ILE A 468 4.93 6.51 -13.73
N LEU A 469 5.64 7.09 -12.75
CA LEU A 469 5.07 7.72 -11.56
C LEU A 469 5.99 8.85 -11.07
N SER A 470 5.48 10.08 -11.11
CA SER A 470 6.07 11.25 -10.46
C SER A 470 5.29 11.55 -9.19
N VAL A 471 5.97 11.49 -8.06
CA VAL A 471 5.48 11.80 -6.72
C VAL A 471 6.08 13.14 -6.32
N VAL A 472 5.21 14.10 -6.03
CA VAL A 472 5.60 15.42 -5.50
C VAL A 472 4.99 15.57 -4.12
N GLU A 473 5.82 15.52 -3.09
CA GLU A 473 5.45 15.77 -1.70
C GLU A 473 5.76 17.23 -1.36
N LYS A 474 4.76 17.98 -0.92
CA LYS A 474 4.88 19.35 -0.44
C LYS A 474 4.51 19.39 1.02
N GLN A 475 5.32 20.04 1.84
CA GLN A 475 4.99 20.23 3.25
C GLN A 475 5.07 21.70 3.61
N PHE A 476 4.13 22.13 4.44
CA PHE A 476 4.08 23.47 4.98
C PHE A 476 4.08 23.39 6.50
N TYR A 477 5.19 23.81 7.09
CA TYR A 477 5.40 23.91 8.53
C TYR A 477 5.07 25.34 8.94
N GLN A 478 4.30 25.49 10.01
CA GLN A 478 3.92 26.80 10.52
C GLN A 478 3.90 26.82 12.05
N ARG A 479 4.52 27.85 12.63
CA ARG A 479 4.45 28.17 14.06
C ARG A 479 2.99 28.41 14.46
N GLN A 480 2.58 27.81 15.58
CA GLN A 480 1.29 28.04 16.22
C GLN A 480 1.52 28.45 17.68
N PRO A 481 0.91 29.55 18.16
CA PRO A 481 0.89 29.88 19.58
C PRO A 481 0.02 28.87 20.34
N LEU A 482 0.43 28.45 21.54
CA LEU A 482 -0.45 27.68 22.43
C LEU A 482 -1.60 28.57 22.92
N GLU A 483 -2.82 28.07 22.80
CA GLU A 483 -4.03 28.74 23.30
C GLU A 483 -3.92 28.93 24.83
N GLY A 484 -3.93 30.20 25.29
CA GLY A 484 -3.78 30.58 26.70
C GLY A 484 -2.45 31.25 27.10
N ALA A 485 -1.49 31.42 26.17
CA ALA A 485 -0.20 32.07 26.47
C ALA A 485 -0.17 33.61 26.30
N LEU A 486 -1.33 34.25 26.09
CA LEU A 486 -1.45 35.71 26.13
C LEU A 486 -1.74 36.17 27.56
N ASP A 487 -0.72 36.18 28.43
CA ASP A 487 -0.65 37.22 29.47
C ASP A 487 0.66 37.32 30.28
N ARG A 488 1.72 36.54 30.00
CA ARG A 488 2.96 36.66 30.81
C ARG A 488 4.24 36.78 29.99
N LEU A 489 4.65 38.05 29.92
CA LEU A 489 6.01 38.60 30.07
C LEU A 489 6.92 38.66 28.84
N GLN A 490 7.16 39.93 28.47
CA GLN A 490 8.35 40.47 27.84
C GLN A 490 9.64 39.94 28.51
N GLY A 491 10.64 39.61 27.70
CA GLY A 491 12.04 39.51 28.13
C GLY A 491 12.69 38.15 27.89
N LEU A 492 13.54 38.10 26.86
CA LEU A 492 14.71 37.24 26.67
C LEU A 492 14.90 36.04 27.64
N HIS A 493 14.59 34.82 27.20
CA HIS A 493 15.35 33.62 27.58
C HIS A 493 15.04 32.44 26.63
N LEU A 494 16.08 31.75 26.14
CA LEU A 494 15.99 30.61 25.21
C LEU A 494 15.47 29.31 25.87
N ASP A 495 14.82 29.40 27.04
CA ASP A 495 14.45 28.27 27.90
C ASP A 495 12.98 28.31 28.40
N ALA A 496 12.08 29.01 27.71
CA ALA A 496 10.65 28.96 28.02
C ALA A 496 9.99 27.71 27.38
N LYS A 497 9.96 26.62 28.14
CA LYS A 497 9.13 25.43 27.89
C LYS A 497 7.65 25.83 27.70
N LEU A 498 7.01 25.26 26.66
CA LEU A 498 5.55 25.07 26.49
C LEU A 498 4.66 26.23 25.99
N SER A 499 5.16 27.21 25.20
CA SER A 499 4.27 28.25 24.61
C SER A 499 4.03 28.15 23.09
N GLU A 500 4.75 27.27 22.39
CA GLU A 500 4.66 27.17 20.93
C GLU A 500 4.62 25.72 20.44
N GLN A 501 3.76 25.46 19.45
CA GLN A 501 3.71 24.21 18.69
C GLN A 501 3.99 24.49 17.21
N THR A 502 4.35 23.45 16.47
CA THR A 502 4.53 23.56 15.01
C THR A 502 3.58 22.62 14.31
N THR A 503 2.66 23.19 13.53
CA THR A 503 1.75 22.39 12.68
C THR A 503 2.40 22.17 11.32
N VAL A 504 2.18 20.99 10.76
CA VAL A 504 2.70 20.58 9.46
C VAL A 504 1.56 20.05 8.61
N LYS A 505 1.29 20.74 7.51
CA LYS A 505 0.40 20.27 6.45
C LYS A 505 1.23 19.60 5.37
N THR A 506 1.05 18.30 5.18
CA THR A 506 1.71 17.50 4.15
C THR A 506 0.71 17.20 3.04
N THR A 507 1.12 17.48 1.81
CA THR A 507 0.37 17.27 0.59
C THR A 507 1.20 16.42 -0.35
N VAL A 508 0.65 15.30 -0.82
CA VAL A 508 1.33 14.46 -1.82
C VAL A 508 0.50 14.38 -3.08
N THR A 509 1.14 14.71 -4.20
CA THR A 509 0.54 14.69 -5.54
C THR A 509 1.19 13.61 -6.38
N PHE A 510 0.36 12.75 -6.98
CA PHE A 510 0.80 11.70 -7.89
C PHE A 510 0.49 12.09 -9.33
N HIS A 511 1.49 11.98 -10.20
CA HIS A 511 1.36 12.16 -11.64
C HIS A 511 1.84 10.89 -12.33
N SER A 512 0.97 10.19 -13.06
CA SER A 512 1.37 9.06 -13.91
C SER A 512 1.20 9.42 -15.39
N ARG A 513 2.26 9.23 -16.17
CA ARG A 513 2.28 9.47 -17.63
C ARG A 513 2.21 8.17 -18.44
N PHE A 514 1.99 7.03 -17.76
CA PHE A 514 1.97 5.70 -18.38
C PHE A 514 0.84 5.58 -19.42
N GLY A 515 1.18 5.26 -20.68
CA GLY A 515 0.22 5.07 -21.77
C GLY A 515 -0.16 6.31 -22.59
N GLN A 516 0.38 7.50 -22.29
CA GLN A 516 0.04 8.74 -23.02
C GLN A 516 0.76 8.89 -24.37
N GLY A 517 1.86 8.16 -24.62
CA GLY A 517 2.71 8.33 -25.81
C GLY A 517 2.25 7.65 -27.11
N LYS A 518 1.25 6.76 -27.09
CA LYS A 518 0.80 6.03 -28.29
C LYS A 518 -0.45 6.59 -28.96
N LEU A 519 -1.15 7.55 -28.35
CA LEU A 519 -2.45 8.04 -28.83
C LEU A 519 -2.37 9.30 -29.71
N LEU A 520 -1.18 9.84 -29.96
CA LEU A 520 -0.96 11.06 -30.77
C LEU A 520 -0.24 10.82 -32.10
N GLY A 521 0.04 9.57 -32.48
CA GLY A 521 0.77 9.22 -33.71
C GLY A 521 -0.06 8.73 -34.89
N ARG A 522 -1.40 8.70 -34.81
CA ARG A 522 -2.25 8.16 -35.88
C ARG A 522 -3.33 9.16 -36.29
N ARG A 523 -2.90 10.29 -36.86
CA ARG A 523 -3.79 11.17 -37.63
C ARG A 523 -2.99 12.09 -38.57
N GLN A 524 -2.33 11.50 -39.56
CA GLN A 524 -2.06 12.10 -40.88
C GLN A 524 -1.33 11.10 -41.79
N ALA A 525 -2.00 10.77 -42.89
CA ALA A 525 -1.57 10.08 -44.13
C ALA A 525 -2.85 9.39 -44.65
N GLU A 526 -3.76 10.16 -45.24
CA GLU A 526 -3.88 10.39 -46.69
C GLU A 526 -4.38 9.17 -47.47
N ALA A 527 -5.40 9.45 -48.26
CA ALA A 527 -6.12 8.53 -49.12
C ALA A 527 -5.21 7.96 -50.21
N GLY A 528 -5.34 6.66 -50.45
CA GLY A 528 -4.66 5.95 -51.52
C GLY A 528 -5.24 4.55 -51.65
N ASP A 529 -6.09 4.40 -52.66
CA ASP A 529 -6.74 3.17 -53.11
C ASP A 529 -5.70 2.12 -53.53
N GLN A 530 -5.83 0.88 -53.03
CA GLN A 530 -5.56 -0.36 -53.79
C GLN A 530 -5.86 -1.61 -52.94
N VAL A 531 -6.69 -2.46 -53.54
CA VAL A 531 -7.08 -3.80 -53.10
C VAL A 531 -5.93 -4.76 -53.33
N VAL A 532 -5.43 -5.41 -52.28
CA VAL A 532 -4.64 -6.64 -52.36
C VAL A 532 -5.11 -7.59 -51.26
N GLU A 533 -5.72 -8.70 -51.66
CA GLU A 533 -5.97 -9.87 -50.81
C GLU A 533 -4.63 -10.51 -50.43
N VAL A 534 -4.36 -10.62 -49.13
CA VAL A 534 -3.29 -11.46 -48.57
C VAL A 534 -3.88 -12.25 -47.41
N GLU A 535 -3.66 -13.56 -47.47
CA GLU A 535 -4.16 -14.60 -46.59
C GLU A 535 -3.96 -14.30 -45.09
N ASP A 536 -5.02 -14.54 -44.31
CA ASP A 536 -5.05 -14.46 -42.85
C ASP A 536 -4.17 -15.54 -42.20
N GLU A 537 -2.89 -15.25 -41.96
CA GLU A 537 -2.15 -15.87 -40.84
C GLU A 537 -2.29 -14.99 -39.58
N ALA A 538 -3.08 -15.47 -38.62
CA ALA A 538 -3.28 -14.83 -37.34
C ALA A 538 -1.93 -14.68 -36.57
N PRO A 539 -1.49 -13.44 -36.25
CA PRO A 539 -0.33 -13.28 -35.38
C PRO A 539 -0.71 -13.70 -33.96
N LYS A 540 0.07 -14.65 -33.41
CA LYS A 540 -0.04 -15.16 -32.04
C LYS A 540 -0.16 -14.01 -31.03
N ARG A 541 -1.37 -13.78 -30.54
CA ARG A 541 -1.72 -12.75 -29.54
C ARG A 541 -1.10 -13.13 -28.20
N GLY A 542 -0.05 -12.41 -27.80
CA GLY A 542 0.58 -12.54 -26.49
C GLY A 542 -0.34 -12.14 -25.33
N PHE A 543 -0.19 -12.83 -24.20
CA PHE A 543 -1.01 -12.88 -22.99
C PHE A 543 -1.21 -11.56 -22.19
N PHE A 544 -0.95 -10.38 -22.76
CA PHE A 544 -0.88 -9.11 -22.01
C PHE A 544 -1.80 -7.97 -22.49
N THR A 545 -2.73 -8.20 -23.40
CA THR A 545 -3.57 -7.11 -23.95
C THR A 545 -4.87 -6.82 -23.17
N SER A 546 -5.15 -7.46 -22.03
CA SER A 546 -6.44 -7.30 -21.33
C SER A 546 -6.48 -6.20 -20.25
N LEU A 547 -5.35 -5.61 -19.84
CA LEU A 547 -5.38 -4.41 -18.98
C LEU A 547 -5.30 -3.14 -19.82
N SER A 548 -6.33 -2.30 -19.74
CA SER A 548 -6.27 -0.94 -20.27
C SER A 548 -5.14 -0.15 -19.60
N THR A 549 -4.49 0.75 -20.33
CA THR A 549 -3.43 1.64 -19.80
C THR A 549 -3.88 2.43 -18.56
N ALA A 550 -5.17 2.77 -18.49
CA ALA A 550 -5.81 3.39 -17.33
C ALA A 550 -5.88 2.48 -16.08
N GLY A 551 -6.00 1.16 -16.26
CA GLY A 551 -5.99 0.17 -15.16
C GLY A 551 -4.60 0.02 -14.53
N ILE A 552 -3.55 -0.02 -15.36
CA ILE A 552 -2.16 -0.07 -14.90
C ILE A 552 -1.78 1.23 -14.16
N GLN A 553 -2.18 2.38 -14.72
CA GLN A 553 -2.00 3.68 -14.08
C GLN A 553 -2.62 3.75 -12.67
N ARG A 554 -3.86 3.27 -12.49
CA ARG A 554 -4.56 3.29 -11.19
C ARG A 554 -3.91 2.38 -10.14
N THR A 555 -3.38 1.22 -10.55
CA THR A 555 -2.63 0.31 -9.66
C THR A 555 -1.34 0.97 -9.19
N ILE A 556 -0.61 1.63 -10.09
CA ILE A 556 0.61 2.38 -9.77
C ILE A 556 0.29 3.51 -8.77
N GLU A 557 -0.79 4.26 -8.99
CA GLU A 557 -1.26 5.32 -8.08
C GLU A 557 -1.65 4.77 -6.69
N LEU A 558 -2.32 3.63 -6.61
CA LEU A 558 -2.74 3.01 -5.35
C LEU A 558 -1.53 2.49 -4.54
N ILE A 559 -0.55 1.90 -5.22
CA ILE A 559 0.73 1.53 -4.60
C ILE A 559 1.45 2.78 -4.10
N GLY A 560 1.44 3.86 -4.88
CA GLY A 560 1.94 5.17 -4.48
C GLY A 560 1.29 5.67 -3.18
N LEU A 561 -0.05 5.68 -3.12
CA LEU A 561 -0.83 6.15 -1.96
C LEU A 561 -0.53 5.35 -0.68
N ASN A 562 -0.53 4.02 -0.74
CA ASN A 562 -0.24 3.19 0.43
C ASN A 562 1.19 3.39 0.94
N ARG A 563 2.17 3.44 0.03
CA ARG A 563 3.56 3.75 0.39
C ARG A 563 3.71 5.14 0.98
N THR A 564 2.94 6.13 0.49
CA THR A 564 2.93 7.48 1.03
C THR A 564 2.39 7.52 2.46
N ARG A 565 1.30 6.81 2.77
CA ARG A 565 0.78 6.73 4.14
C ARG A 565 1.83 6.17 5.10
N ASP A 566 2.47 5.05 4.74
CA ASP A 566 3.53 4.44 5.56
C ASP A 566 4.75 5.36 5.68
N ALA A 567 5.13 6.05 4.59
CA ALA A 567 6.25 6.98 4.57
C ALA A 567 6.01 8.18 5.49
N ILE A 568 4.79 8.73 5.53
CA ILE A 568 4.44 9.87 6.39
C ILE A 568 4.49 9.48 7.87
N LEU A 569 3.98 8.30 8.23
CA LEU A 569 4.07 7.79 9.61
C LEU A 569 5.52 7.59 10.04
N LYS A 570 6.34 6.94 9.21
CA LYS A 570 7.78 6.73 9.47
C LYS A 570 8.55 8.05 9.50
N SER A 571 8.18 9.02 8.67
CA SER A 571 8.79 10.36 8.66
C SER A 571 8.51 11.08 9.96
N LYS A 572 7.27 11.06 10.46
CA LYS A 572 6.90 11.64 11.77
C LYS A 572 7.66 10.96 12.92
N GLN A 573 7.75 9.62 12.92
CA GLN A 573 8.51 8.88 13.92
C GLN A 573 10.00 9.22 13.89
N GLY A 574 10.61 9.28 12.70
CA GLY A 574 12.01 9.67 12.53
C GLY A 574 12.29 11.10 12.99
N MET A 575 11.38 12.03 12.70
CA MET A 575 11.45 13.41 13.19
C MET A 575 11.37 13.47 14.72
N ASN A 576 10.45 12.73 15.35
CA ASN A 576 10.33 12.68 16.81
C ASN A 576 11.61 12.15 17.47
N VAL A 577 12.28 11.15 16.89
CA VAL A 577 13.58 10.67 17.40
C VAL A 577 14.62 11.79 17.40
N VAL A 578 14.68 12.58 16.33
CA VAL A 578 15.66 13.68 16.20
C VAL A 578 15.32 14.81 17.17
N LEU A 579 14.04 15.12 17.34
CA LEU A 579 13.56 16.12 18.30
C LEU A 579 13.86 15.71 19.75
N GLU A 580 13.67 14.44 20.13
CA GLU A 580 14.02 13.95 21.46
C GLU A 580 15.54 13.94 21.70
N ARG A 581 16.35 13.65 20.67
CA ARG A 581 17.82 13.80 20.76
C ARG A 581 18.23 15.26 20.96
N LEU A 582 17.58 16.17 20.23
CA LEU A 582 17.81 17.61 20.38
C LEU A 582 17.41 18.09 21.78
N ARG A 583 16.31 17.55 22.33
CA ARG A 583 15.83 17.87 23.68
C ARG A 583 16.74 17.35 24.78
N SER A 584 17.30 16.15 24.62
CA SER A 584 18.11 15.50 25.67
C SER A 584 19.59 15.90 25.66
N GLY A 585 20.16 16.14 24.48
CA GLY A 585 21.60 16.40 24.32
C GLY A 585 21.95 17.50 23.34
N GLY A 586 20.98 18.30 22.89
CA GLY A 586 21.20 19.35 21.91
C GLY A 586 21.73 18.80 20.57
N ILE A 587 22.49 19.63 19.86
CA ILE A 587 23.07 19.25 18.56
C ILE A 587 24.04 18.07 18.71
N VAL A 588 24.81 18.02 19.82
CA VAL A 588 25.77 16.93 20.08
C VAL A 588 25.04 15.59 20.23
N GLY A 589 23.93 15.56 20.98
CA GLY A 589 23.11 14.36 21.13
C GLY A 589 22.51 13.87 19.80
N VAL A 590 22.13 14.80 18.92
CA VAL A 590 21.67 14.46 17.57
C VAL A 590 22.80 13.85 16.73
N LEU A 591 23.98 14.46 16.71
CA LEU A 591 25.13 13.98 15.93
C LEU A 591 25.63 12.61 16.41
N GLU A 592 25.68 12.39 17.72
CA GLU A 592 26.06 11.09 18.28
C GLU A 592 25.02 10.01 17.97
N GLY A 593 23.73 10.33 18.07
CA GLY A 593 22.66 9.42 17.65
C GLY A 593 22.73 9.09 16.15
N MET A 594 23.02 10.07 15.31
CA MET A 594 23.23 9.87 13.87
C MET A 594 24.44 8.95 13.59
N ARG A 595 25.53 9.09 14.36
CA ARG A 595 26.71 8.23 14.25
C ARG A 595 26.35 6.77 14.55
N GLN A 596 25.62 6.53 15.64
CA GLN A 596 25.15 5.19 16.04
C GLN A 596 24.22 4.57 14.99
N ASP A 597 23.29 5.36 14.45
CA ASP A 597 22.39 4.88 13.39
C ASP A 597 23.15 4.50 12.11
N ARG A 598 24.23 5.24 11.79
CA ARG A 598 25.08 4.94 10.64
C ARG A 598 25.84 3.62 10.82
N GLU A 599 26.40 3.39 12.00
CA GLU A 599 27.04 2.11 12.36
C GLU A 599 26.06 0.94 12.22
N ALA A 600 24.82 1.11 12.67
CA ALA A 600 23.78 0.10 12.57
C ALA A 600 23.31 -0.20 11.13
N ILE A 601 23.58 0.69 10.16
CA ILE A 601 23.20 0.51 8.76
C ILE A 601 24.28 -0.23 7.95
N VAL A 602 25.55 -0.18 8.37
CA VAL A 602 26.72 -0.65 7.59
C VAL A 602 27.26 -2.02 8.06
N GLY A 603 26.95 -2.48 9.27
CA GLY A 603 27.51 -3.74 9.82
C GLY A 603 26.86 -5.03 9.28
N PRO A 604 27.63 -6.10 8.98
CA PRO A 604 27.11 -7.45 8.76
C PRO A 604 26.61 -8.14 10.04
N GLU A 605 26.85 -7.56 11.22
CA GLU A 605 26.30 -8.03 12.49
C GLU A 605 25.93 -6.85 13.38
N GLY A 606 24.76 -6.93 14.02
CA GLY A 606 24.30 -5.99 15.04
C GLY A 606 25.18 -6.01 16.30
N PRO A 607 24.80 -5.26 17.35
CA PRO A 607 25.70 -4.71 18.38
C PRO A 607 26.21 -5.72 19.44
N TRP A 608 26.70 -6.89 19.03
CA TRP A 608 27.30 -7.89 19.92
C TRP A 608 28.84 -7.91 19.93
N LYS A 609 29.50 -7.12 19.06
CA LYS A 609 30.98 -7.07 19.01
C LYS A 609 31.64 -5.92 19.79
N ARG A 610 30.88 -5.07 20.49
CA ARG A 610 31.44 -4.00 21.34
C ARG A 610 31.82 -4.44 22.76
N VAL A 611 31.48 -5.67 23.16
CA VAL A 611 31.81 -6.21 24.49
C VAL A 611 33.17 -6.94 24.51
N TRP A 612 33.72 -7.32 23.35
CA TRP A 612 35.00 -8.05 23.26
C TRP A 612 36.25 -7.18 23.03
N LEU A 613 36.10 -5.86 22.89
CA LEU A 613 37.21 -4.92 22.71
C LEU A 613 37.47 -4.04 23.95
N ARG A 614 36.87 -4.40 25.09
CA ARG A 614 37.05 -3.72 26.39
C ARG A 614 37.34 -4.71 27.53
N GLY A 615 38.04 -5.79 27.22
CA GLY A 615 38.48 -6.78 28.20
C GLY A 615 39.69 -7.53 27.65
N ASN A 616 40.85 -6.87 27.71
CA ASN A 616 42.19 -7.45 27.81
C ASN A 616 43.21 -6.34 27.54
N GLY A 617 43.50 -5.60 28.60
CA GLY A 617 44.59 -4.65 28.69
C GLY A 617 44.71 -4.29 30.16
N GLU A 618 45.78 -4.81 30.79
CA GLU A 618 46.25 -4.52 32.17
C GLU A 618 45.43 -5.30 33.23
N ASP A 619 45.99 -6.22 34.03
CA ASP A 619 47.26 -6.15 34.76
C ASP A 619 48.03 -7.50 34.79
N ASP A 620 49.28 -7.47 34.35
CA ASP A 620 50.38 -8.23 34.95
C ASP A 620 50.83 -7.42 36.18
N GLU A 621 50.62 -7.91 37.40
CA GLU A 621 51.54 -7.77 38.55
C GLU A 621 51.00 -8.52 39.79
N HIS A 622 51.86 -9.41 40.31
CA HIS A 622 51.81 -10.19 41.56
C HIS A 622 51.16 -11.58 41.55
#